data_AF-A0AAN8QTX4-F1
#
_entry.id   AF-A0AAN8QTX4-F1
#
_cell.length_a   1.000
_cell.length_b   1.000
_cell.length_c   1.000
_cell.angle_alpha   90.00
_cell.angle_beta   90.00
_cell.angle_gamma   90.00
#
_symmetry.space_group_name_H-M   'P 1'
#
loop_
_entity.id
_entity.type
_entity.pdbx_description
1 polymer ?
#
loop_
_entity_poly.entity_id
_entity_poly.type
_entity_poly.pdbx_seq_one_letter_code
_entity_poly.pdbx_strand_id
1 'polypeptide(L)'
;MNLVVKQKNICMNEDEEELFSKEIEEIRKFSLRVGFFGSDASVQTDVSELPTVKLLSDHTAELIKDMDTLKKDIFLKMKFIQAHYESKLQQEAESLYTSMNGKVKNLENHLKEKVKVIRKSYQQQLNDAIHVVRGSYKNYYLKKGDNIAAVASDTGRLKDLMNEIQEKNLKIQCMSEQLREYEERVFKKISCEAVDDPEKEWLRQENQKLEDDIASIHIVMDQVRNSLEAKEEQLEDLAHNLTDVKAKLEDEKKALQKMTSDYDHLKVQLSIEKDTASKKMKSLKEELEKEIQIIEDFRKSEKRAVEKEVNEKLEKQKREMLAQEAVLKAQAAAKQPVFQVAKGGEELIQQLNELKKMETLQKQEIEKLQKQLFRCNGIWEKKFDILKASFHAIKDEMFLRQTLQRQAASLQHASVSYMMDSAGSYQSPVYNGLKMPSSYATGTPLPNIGTGGFQKMDRTDEIMDISVLSGRGTDCSESQMESGDEEELCGILPLPRPPSRTRQTASLISAICTPSK
;
A
#
# COMPACT_ATOMS: atom_id res chain seq x y z
N MET A 1 -11.16 6.80 -39.67
CA MET A 1 -9.87 6.24 -40.13
C MET A 1 -9.37 5.31 -39.05
N ASN A 2 -9.24 4.03 -39.39
CA ASN A 2 -8.76 2.96 -38.51
C ASN A 2 -7.33 3.25 -38.06
N LEU A 3 -7.11 3.42 -36.76
CA LEU A 3 -5.78 3.43 -36.16
C LEU A 3 -5.82 2.61 -34.87
N VAL A 4 -5.54 1.32 -35.08
CA VAL A 4 -4.73 0.43 -34.25
C VAL A 4 -4.97 0.52 -32.75
N VAL A 5 -5.88 -0.34 -32.29
CA VAL A 5 -5.87 -0.89 -30.93
C VAL A 5 -4.54 -1.60 -30.73
N LYS A 6 -3.54 -0.92 -30.17
CA LYS A 6 -2.35 -1.56 -29.64
C LYS A 6 -2.66 -1.98 -28.21
N GLN A 7 -3.12 -3.21 -28.09
CA GLN A 7 -3.30 -3.93 -26.84
C GLN A 7 -1.92 -4.01 -26.18
N LYS A 8 -1.69 -3.13 -25.21
CA LYS A 8 -0.48 -3.15 -24.39
C LYS A 8 -0.68 -4.30 -23.40
N ASN A 9 -0.27 -5.50 -23.82
CA ASN A 9 -0.07 -6.62 -22.92
C ASN A 9 0.84 -6.13 -21.79
N ILE A 10 0.28 -6.10 -20.60
CA ILE A 10 1.05 -5.95 -19.38
C ILE A 10 1.90 -7.22 -19.32
N CYS A 11 3.21 -7.00 -19.35
CA CYS A 11 4.27 -7.97 -19.18
C CYS A 11 4.02 -8.80 -17.92
N MET A 12 3.25 -9.88 -18.06
CA MET A 12 3.53 -11.10 -17.32
C MET A 12 4.72 -11.69 -18.06
N ASN A 13 5.82 -11.91 -17.37
CA ASN A 13 7.04 -12.45 -17.93
C ASN A 13 6.67 -13.67 -18.79
N GLU A 14 6.76 -13.56 -20.12
CA GLU A 14 6.52 -14.68 -21.04
C GLU A 14 7.43 -15.86 -20.67
N ASP A 15 8.59 -15.56 -20.10
CA ASP A 15 9.54 -16.49 -19.51
C ASP A 15 8.98 -17.29 -18.33
N GLU A 16 8.13 -16.70 -17.47
CA GLU A 16 7.51 -17.41 -16.34
C GLU A 16 6.38 -18.31 -16.80
N GLU A 17 5.52 -17.85 -17.71
CA GLU A 17 4.44 -18.66 -18.26
C GLU A 17 4.99 -19.83 -19.11
N GLU A 18 6.12 -19.63 -19.78
CA GLU A 18 6.86 -20.68 -20.48
C GLU A 18 7.56 -21.65 -19.51
N LEU A 19 8.07 -21.17 -18.37
CA LEU A 19 8.65 -22.02 -17.32
C LEU A 19 7.58 -22.92 -16.69
N PHE A 20 6.43 -22.35 -16.33
CA PHE A 20 5.29 -23.10 -15.80
C PHE A 20 4.74 -24.09 -16.82
N SER A 21 4.71 -23.72 -18.10
CA SER A 21 4.30 -24.64 -19.17
C SER A 21 5.28 -25.80 -19.33
N LYS A 22 6.59 -25.55 -19.28
CA LYS A 22 7.63 -26.59 -19.31
C LYS A 22 7.56 -27.52 -18.10
N GLU A 23 7.33 -26.97 -16.90
CA GLU A 23 7.19 -27.75 -15.68
C GLU A 23 5.93 -28.63 -15.70
N ILE A 24 4.80 -28.10 -16.19
CA ILE A 24 3.56 -28.88 -16.38
C ILE A 24 3.77 -29.98 -17.44
N GLU A 25 4.52 -29.70 -18.49
CA GLU A 25 4.82 -30.66 -19.56
C GLU A 25 5.79 -31.75 -19.10
N GLU A 26 6.73 -31.41 -18.21
CA GLU A 26 7.63 -32.35 -17.54
C GLU A 26 6.88 -33.25 -16.54
N ILE A 27 5.93 -32.69 -15.78
CA ILE A 27 5.00 -33.44 -14.91
C ILE A 27 4.13 -34.41 -15.74
N ARG A 28 3.64 -33.98 -16.90
CA ARG A 28 2.88 -34.86 -17.82
C ARG A 28 3.73 -35.94 -18.48
N LYS A 29 5.03 -35.69 -18.65
CA LYS A 29 6.01 -36.65 -19.19
C LYS A 29 6.29 -37.80 -18.23
N PHE A 30 6.08 -37.61 -16.93
CA PHE A 30 5.91 -38.69 -15.95
C PHE A 30 4.55 -39.36 -16.09
N SER A 31 4.24 -39.80 -17.30
CA SER A 31 3.07 -40.61 -17.63
C SER A 31 2.92 -41.69 -16.55
N LEU A 32 1.85 -41.56 -15.77
CA LEU A 32 1.39 -42.52 -14.79
C LEU A 32 1.47 -43.89 -15.44
N ARG A 33 2.43 -44.69 -14.99
CA ARG A 33 2.56 -46.09 -15.37
C ARG A 33 1.38 -46.82 -14.75
N VAL A 34 0.22 -46.76 -15.40
CA VAL A 34 -0.97 -47.54 -15.04
C VAL A 34 -0.71 -48.98 -15.49
N GLY A 35 0.05 -49.70 -14.67
CA GLY A 35 0.39 -51.10 -14.82
C GLY A 35 -0.01 -51.84 -13.56
N PHE A 36 -0.66 -52.98 -13.75
CA PHE A 36 -1.38 -53.84 -12.80
C PHE A 36 -0.70 -54.18 -11.46
N PHE A 37 0.59 -53.89 -11.23
CA PHE A 37 1.29 -54.08 -9.95
C PHE A 37 2.50 -53.14 -9.77
N GLY A 38 2.39 -51.86 -10.15
CA GLY A 38 3.48 -50.88 -10.02
C GLY A 38 3.09 -49.66 -9.19
N SER A 39 3.24 -49.76 -7.87
CA SER A 39 3.14 -48.66 -6.91
C SER A 39 1.85 -47.82 -7.03
N ASP A 40 0.72 -48.48 -6.76
CA ASP A 40 -0.40 -47.79 -6.15
C ASP A 40 0.10 -47.29 -4.78
N ALA A 41 0.58 -46.04 -4.73
CA ALA A 41 0.54 -45.28 -3.49
C ALA A 41 -0.92 -44.86 -3.28
N SER A 42 -1.80 -45.86 -3.18
CA SER A 42 -3.10 -45.72 -2.55
C SER A 42 -2.78 -45.45 -1.08
N VAL A 43 -2.43 -44.20 -0.77
CA VAL A 43 -2.68 -43.69 0.56
C VAL A 43 -4.21 -43.72 0.64
N GLN A 44 -4.71 -44.82 1.18
CA GLN A 44 -6.12 -45.06 1.37
C GLN A 44 -6.63 -43.88 2.20
N THR A 45 -7.25 -42.91 1.54
CA THR A 45 -7.90 -41.80 2.23
C THR A 45 -8.97 -42.44 3.07
N ASP A 46 -8.84 -42.37 4.39
CA ASP A 46 -9.80 -43.01 5.26
C ASP A 46 -11.16 -42.31 5.07
N VAL A 47 -12.27 -43.04 5.21
CA VAL A 47 -13.61 -42.48 4.90
C VAL A 47 -13.93 -41.26 5.76
N SER A 48 -13.26 -41.15 6.91
CA SER A 48 -13.28 -40.02 7.84
C SER A 48 -12.58 -38.75 7.32
N GLU A 49 -11.65 -38.85 6.37
CA GLU A 49 -10.87 -37.74 5.82
C GLU A 49 -11.54 -37.08 4.59
N LEU A 50 -12.38 -37.84 3.88
CA LEU A 50 -13.15 -37.39 2.71
C LEU A 50 -13.98 -36.11 2.94
N PRO A 51 -14.71 -35.94 4.06
CA PRO A 51 -15.44 -34.70 4.36
C PRO A 51 -14.52 -33.49 4.48
N THR A 52 -13.33 -33.66 5.08
CA THR A 52 -12.35 -32.59 5.26
C THR A 52 -11.74 -32.18 3.93
N VAL A 53 -11.39 -33.15 3.07
CA VAL A 53 -10.90 -32.88 1.70
C VAL A 53 -11.96 -32.19 0.86
N LYS A 54 -13.24 -32.59 0.99
CA LYS A 54 -14.35 -31.94 0.31
C LYS A 54 -14.54 -30.49 0.78
N LEU A 55 -14.50 -30.25 2.08
CA LEU A 55 -14.57 -28.91 2.66
C LEU A 55 -13.41 -28.01 2.16
N LEU A 56 -12.19 -28.55 2.12
CA LEU A 56 -11.02 -27.85 1.55
C LEU A 56 -11.22 -27.52 0.06
N SER A 57 -11.72 -28.48 -0.72
CA SER A 57 -12.05 -28.26 -2.14
C SER A 57 -13.12 -27.18 -2.32
N ASP A 58 -14.17 -27.18 -1.49
CA ASP A 58 -15.25 -26.21 -1.56
C ASP A 58 -14.76 -24.80 -1.21
N HIS A 59 -13.98 -24.66 -0.12
CA HIS A 59 -13.34 -23.39 0.23
C HIS A 59 -12.35 -22.90 -0.83
N THR A 60 -11.59 -23.80 -1.46
CA THR A 60 -10.66 -23.43 -2.53
C THR A 60 -11.42 -22.95 -3.76
N ALA A 61 -12.54 -23.59 -4.10
CA ALA A 61 -13.40 -23.16 -5.20
C ALA A 61 -14.08 -21.80 -4.92
N GLU A 62 -14.48 -21.54 -3.67
CA GLU A 62 -15.00 -20.23 -3.24
C GLU A 62 -13.93 -19.14 -3.35
N LEU A 63 -12.72 -19.41 -2.86
CA LEU A 63 -11.61 -18.46 -2.94
C LEU A 63 -11.23 -18.12 -4.39
N ILE A 64 -11.29 -19.09 -5.30
CA ILE A 64 -11.06 -18.84 -6.74
C ILE A 64 -12.13 -17.89 -7.30
N LYS A 65 -13.41 -18.09 -6.94
CA LYS A 65 -14.50 -17.19 -7.37
C LYS A 65 -14.32 -15.78 -6.82
N ASP A 66 -13.90 -15.65 -5.57
CA ASP A 66 -13.62 -14.36 -4.94
C ASP A 66 -12.45 -13.66 -5.62
N MET A 67 -11.38 -14.40 -5.93
CA MET A 67 -10.23 -13.90 -6.68
C MET A 67 -10.65 -13.40 -8.07
N ASP A 68 -11.48 -14.14 -8.80
CA ASP A 68 -11.95 -13.73 -10.13
C ASP A 68 -12.87 -12.50 -10.06
N THR A 69 -13.66 -12.38 -9.00
CA THR A 69 -14.49 -11.20 -8.74
C THR A 69 -13.62 -9.98 -8.45
N LEU A 70 -12.59 -10.14 -7.62
CA LEU A 70 -11.63 -9.08 -7.32
C LEU A 70 -10.85 -8.63 -8.56
N LYS A 71 -10.39 -9.56 -9.40
CA LYS A 71 -9.73 -9.25 -10.67
C LYS A 71 -10.62 -8.40 -11.58
N LYS A 72 -11.91 -8.73 -11.68
CA LYS A 72 -12.88 -7.93 -12.45
C LYS A 72 -13.07 -6.54 -11.86
N ASP A 73 -13.21 -6.43 -10.54
CA ASP A 73 -13.36 -5.13 -9.86
C ASP A 73 -12.13 -4.23 -10.05
N ILE A 74 -10.92 -4.77 -9.89
CA ILE A 74 -9.67 -4.05 -10.15
C ILE A 74 -9.61 -3.57 -11.60
N PHE A 75 -9.95 -4.43 -12.56
CA PHE A 75 -9.96 -4.06 -13.98
C PHE A 75 -10.95 -2.91 -14.26
N LEU A 76 -12.14 -2.97 -13.68
CA LEU A 76 -13.16 -1.92 -13.81
C LEU A 76 -12.68 -0.61 -13.17
N LYS A 77 -12.12 -0.65 -11.95
CA LYS A 77 -11.55 0.53 -11.29
C LYS A 77 -10.41 1.15 -12.10
N MET A 78 -9.51 0.33 -12.65
CA MET A 78 -8.43 0.80 -13.51
C MET A 78 -8.99 1.54 -14.75
N LYS A 79 -10.00 0.96 -15.42
CA LYS A 79 -10.66 1.60 -16.57
C LYS A 79 -11.39 2.88 -16.19
N PHE A 80 -12.04 2.90 -15.04
CA PHE A 80 -12.69 4.08 -14.51
C PHE A 80 -11.70 5.21 -14.25
N ILE A 81 -10.58 4.92 -13.57
CA ILE A 81 -9.53 5.89 -13.29
C ILE A 81 -8.93 6.43 -14.59
N GLN A 82 -8.63 5.53 -15.54
CA GLN A 82 -8.13 5.92 -16.86
C GLN A 82 -9.10 6.89 -17.57
N ALA A 83 -10.38 6.53 -17.66
CA ALA A 83 -11.39 7.36 -18.30
C ALA A 83 -11.58 8.71 -17.59
N HIS A 84 -11.50 8.72 -16.26
CA HIS A 84 -11.58 9.95 -15.47
C HIS A 84 -10.42 10.91 -15.76
N TYR A 85 -9.19 10.40 -15.83
CA TYR A 85 -8.02 11.22 -16.19
C TYR A 85 -8.08 11.72 -17.63
N GLU A 86 -8.50 10.87 -18.58
CA GLU A 86 -8.69 11.26 -19.98
C GLU A 86 -9.76 12.37 -20.09
N SER A 87 -10.87 12.24 -19.39
CA SER A 87 -11.94 13.26 -19.37
C SER A 87 -11.46 14.58 -18.76
N LYS A 88 -10.70 14.54 -17.66
CA LYS A 88 -10.17 15.76 -17.02
C LYS A 88 -9.16 16.46 -17.91
N LEU A 89 -8.29 15.69 -18.57
CA LEU A 89 -7.31 16.24 -19.51
C LEU A 89 -8.00 16.90 -20.70
N GLN A 90 -9.05 16.26 -21.24
CA GLN A 90 -9.84 16.81 -22.34
C GLN A 90 -10.54 18.11 -21.92
N GLN A 91 -11.13 18.16 -20.72
CA GLN A 91 -11.80 19.36 -20.20
C GLN A 91 -10.82 20.54 -20.05
N GLU A 92 -9.63 20.31 -19.50
CA GLU A 92 -8.59 21.35 -19.36
C GLU A 92 -8.10 21.84 -20.73
N ALA A 93 -7.92 20.93 -21.69
CA ALA A 93 -7.54 21.28 -23.06
C ALA A 93 -8.62 22.15 -23.74
N GLU A 94 -9.90 21.80 -23.59
CA GLU A 94 -11.03 22.55 -24.12
C GLU A 94 -11.19 23.93 -23.46
N SER A 95 -10.99 24.00 -22.14
CA SER A 95 -10.98 25.25 -21.38
C SER A 95 -9.89 26.19 -21.88
N LEU A 96 -8.66 25.68 -22.04
CA LEU A 96 -7.53 26.45 -22.57
C LEU A 96 -7.77 26.91 -24.00
N TYR A 97 -8.28 26.01 -24.87
CA TYR A 97 -8.61 26.34 -26.26
C TYR A 97 -9.65 27.45 -26.34
N THR A 98 -10.70 27.37 -25.53
CA THR A 98 -11.78 28.37 -25.48
C THR A 98 -11.27 29.71 -24.97
N SER A 99 -10.48 29.71 -23.90
CA SER A 99 -9.87 30.92 -23.32
C SER A 99 -8.93 31.61 -24.31
N MET A 100 -8.03 30.85 -24.95
CA MET A 100 -7.07 31.38 -25.91
C MET A 100 -7.77 31.95 -27.15
N ASN A 101 -8.75 31.23 -27.71
CA ASN A 101 -9.53 31.73 -28.84
C ASN A 101 -10.37 32.96 -28.48
N GLY A 102 -10.88 33.02 -27.23
CA GLY A 102 -11.53 34.22 -26.70
C GLY A 102 -10.59 35.43 -26.71
N LYS A 103 -9.36 35.26 -26.21
CA LYS A 103 -8.33 36.32 -26.22
C LYS A 103 -7.98 36.76 -27.65
N VAL A 104 -7.78 35.81 -28.57
CA VAL A 104 -7.49 36.11 -29.99
C VAL A 104 -8.64 36.91 -30.61
N LYS A 105 -9.88 36.48 -30.42
CA LYS A 105 -11.07 37.17 -30.94
C LYS A 105 -11.21 38.58 -30.37
N ASN A 106 -10.91 38.78 -29.10
CA ASN A 106 -10.91 40.11 -28.47
C ASN A 106 -9.85 41.03 -29.10
N LEU A 107 -8.65 40.53 -29.35
CA LEU A 107 -7.60 41.28 -30.05
C LEU A 107 -8.00 41.64 -31.48
N GLU A 108 -8.58 40.70 -32.22
CA GLU A 108 -9.10 40.94 -33.58
C GLU A 108 -10.18 42.03 -33.59
N ASN A 109 -11.10 41.97 -32.63
CA ASN A 109 -12.15 42.99 -32.47
C ASN A 109 -11.56 44.37 -32.16
N HIS A 110 -10.57 44.45 -31.26
CA HIS A 110 -9.89 45.70 -30.93
C HIS A 110 -9.17 46.30 -32.13
N LEU A 111 -8.46 45.48 -32.89
CA LEU A 111 -7.81 45.90 -34.14
C LEU A 111 -8.83 46.39 -35.16
N LYS A 112 -9.94 45.67 -35.32
CA LYS A 112 -11.03 46.06 -36.22
C LYS A 112 -11.61 47.41 -35.82
N GLU A 113 -11.79 47.67 -34.53
CA GLU A 113 -12.31 48.94 -34.03
C GLU A 113 -11.31 50.09 -34.23
N LYS A 114 -10.03 49.88 -33.91
CA LYS A 114 -8.96 50.85 -34.21
C LYS A 114 -8.94 51.24 -35.69
N VAL A 115 -9.05 50.26 -36.59
CA VAL A 115 -9.12 50.51 -38.03
C VAL A 115 -10.36 51.33 -38.42
N LYS A 116 -11.53 51.05 -37.81
CA LYS A 116 -12.74 51.86 -38.05
C LYS A 116 -12.54 53.31 -37.58
N VAL A 117 -11.97 53.52 -36.40
CA VAL A 117 -11.70 54.86 -35.85
C VAL A 117 -10.74 55.62 -36.77
N ILE A 118 -9.63 55.00 -37.17
CA ILE A 118 -8.67 55.59 -38.11
C ILE A 118 -9.35 55.97 -39.43
N ARG A 119 -10.13 55.06 -40.01
CA ARG A 119 -10.85 55.32 -41.27
C ARG A 119 -11.83 56.50 -41.14
N LYS A 120 -12.60 56.56 -40.04
CA LYS A 120 -13.51 57.67 -39.76
C LYS A 120 -12.76 59.00 -39.57
N SER A 121 -11.64 58.99 -38.86
CA SER A 121 -10.81 60.18 -38.64
C SER A 121 -10.28 60.74 -39.96
N TYR A 122 -9.69 59.91 -40.83
CA TYR A 122 -9.20 60.37 -42.12
C TYR A 122 -10.32 60.86 -43.05
N GLN A 123 -11.49 60.21 -43.01
CA GLN A 123 -12.66 60.67 -43.76
C GLN A 123 -13.13 62.04 -43.27
N GLN A 124 -13.14 62.27 -41.95
CA GLN A 124 -13.49 63.56 -41.37
C GLN A 124 -12.48 64.64 -41.76
N GLN A 125 -11.18 64.35 -41.64
CA GLN A 125 -10.13 65.29 -42.05
C GLN A 125 -10.27 65.70 -43.52
N LEU A 126 -10.62 64.76 -44.40
CA LEU A 126 -10.87 65.05 -45.81
C LEU A 126 -12.09 65.97 -45.99
N ASN A 127 -13.20 65.70 -45.28
CA ASN A 127 -14.40 66.54 -45.34
C ASN A 127 -14.12 67.96 -44.83
N ASP A 128 -13.39 68.09 -43.72
CA ASP A 128 -13.01 69.38 -43.14
C ASP A 128 -12.14 70.18 -44.10
N ALA A 129 -11.14 69.54 -44.73
CA ALA A 129 -10.30 70.17 -45.75
C ALA A 129 -11.12 70.67 -46.95
N ILE A 130 -12.09 69.88 -47.43
CA ILE A 130 -13.01 70.28 -48.50
C ILE A 130 -13.85 71.50 -48.08
N HIS A 131 -14.35 71.52 -46.84
CA HIS A 131 -15.11 72.66 -46.31
C HIS A 131 -14.27 73.95 -46.21
N VAL A 132 -13.03 73.85 -45.75
CA VAL A 132 -12.10 74.99 -45.69
C VAL A 132 -11.84 75.55 -47.09
N VAL A 133 -11.56 74.70 -48.07
CA VAL A 133 -11.36 75.12 -49.47
C VAL A 133 -12.62 75.79 -50.02
N ARG A 134 -13.81 75.22 -49.79
CA ARG A 134 -15.06 75.83 -50.24
C ARG A 134 -15.30 77.22 -49.61
N GLY A 135 -15.00 77.37 -48.32
CA GLY A 135 -15.12 78.64 -47.60
C GLY A 135 -14.14 79.70 -48.10
N SER A 136 -12.88 79.32 -48.33
CA SER A 136 -11.84 80.24 -48.83
C SER A 136 -12.16 80.74 -50.24
N TYR A 137 -12.64 79.86 -51.13
CA TYR A 137 -13.13 80.25 -52.46
C TYR A 137 -14.30 81.24 -52.37
N LYS A 138 -15.29 81.00 -51.50
CA LYS A 138 -16.42 81.91 -51.31
C LYS A 138 -15.98 83.31 -50.83
N ASN A 139 -15.07 83.35 -49.84
CA ASN A 139 -14.58 84.60 -49.26
C ASN A 139 -13.71 85.42 -50.23
N TYR A 140 -12.93 84.77 -51.10
CA TYR A 140 -12.12 85.44 -52.12
C TYR A 140 -12.99 86.33 -53.04
N TYR A 141 -14.16 85.83 -53.45
CA TYR A 141 -15.08 86.59 -54.30
C TYR A 141 -15.81 87.71 -53.56
N LEU A 142 -16.17 87.51 -52.28
CA LEU A 142 -16.78 88.56 -51.44
C LEU A 142 -15.80 89.72 -51.19
N LYS A 143 -14.55 89.42 -50.85
CA LYS A 143 -13.53 90.43 -50.52
C LYS A 143 -13.06 91.25 -51.74
N LYS A 144 -13.24 90.74 -52.97
CA LYS A 144 -13.00 91.49 -54.20
C LYS A 144 -14.08 92.57 -54.46
N GLY A 145 -15.24 92.48 -53.81
CA GLY A 145 -16.34 93.45 -53.90
C GLY A 145 -16.21 94.66 -52.95
N ASP A 146 -15.58 94.49 -51.78
CA ASP A 146 -15.60 95.49 -50.69
C ASP A 146 -14.40 96.46 -50.66
N ASN A 147 -13.44 96.34 -51.58
CA ASN A 147 -12.20 97.14 -51.59
C ASN A 147 -12.34 98.56 -52.21
N ILE A 148 -13.54 99.09 -52.45
CA ILE A 148 -13.76 100.39 -53.14
C ILE A 148 -14.23 101.53 -52.19
N ALA A 149 -14.55 101.26 -50.93
CA ALA A 149 -15.22 102.24 -50.07
C ALA A 149 -14.46 102.54 -48.77
N ALA A 150 -13.29 103.18 -48.85
CA ALA A 150 -12.73 103.87 -47.69
C ALA A 150 -11.74 104.95 -48.13
N VAL A 151 -12.09 106.22 -47.92
CA VAL A 151 -11.20 107.30 -47.40
C VAL A 151 -11.95 108.66 -47.42
N ALA A 152 -11.91 109.32 -46.26
CA ALA A 152 -11.79 110.78 -46.03
C ALA A 152 -12.88 111.40 -45.13
N SER A 153 -12.47 111.90 -43.95
CA SER A 153 -12.55 113.32 -43.60
C SER A 153 -12.16 113.52 -42.12
N ASP A 154 -10.91 113.92 -41.91
CA ASP A 154 -10.15 113.72 -40.67
C ASP A 154 -10.32 114.83 -39.62
N THR A 155 -11.51 115.42 -39.48
CA THR A 155 -11.71 116.46 -38.44
C THR A 155 -13.12 116.51 -37.86
N GLY A 156 -14.16 116.13 -38.62
CA GLY A 156 -15.42 115.62 -38.04
C GLY A 156 -15.22 114.23 -37.43
N ARG A 157 -14.38 113.41 -38.09
CA ARG A 157 -13.95 112.09 -37.63
C ARG A 157 -13.36 112.11 -36.23
N LEU A 158 -12.69 113.17 -35.76
CA LEU A 158 -12.18 113.19 -34.38
C LEU A 158 -13.31 113.31 -33.35
N LYS A 159 -14.35 114.09 -33.63
CA LYS A 159 -15.51 114.26 -32.74
C LYS A 159 -16.46 113.07 -32.83
N ASP A 160 -16.65 112.54 -34.04
CA ASP A 160 -17.37 111.29 -34.27
C ASP A 160 -16.61 110.12 -33.64
N LEU A 161 -15.28 110.05 -33.74
CA LEU A 161 -14.45 109.07 -33.03
C LEU A 161 -14.54 109.27 -31.52
N MET A 162 -14.66 110.49 -31.01
CA MET A 162 -14.80 110.72 -29.57
C MET A 162 -16.17 110.24 -29.06
N ASN A 163 -17.24 110.50 -29.80
CA ASN A 163 -18.56 109.96 -29.53
C ASN A 163 -18.61 108.43 -29.73
N GLU A 164 -17.96 107.91 -30.77
CA GLU A 164 -17.84 106.47 -31.07
C GLU A 164 -16.97 105.76 -30.04
N ILE A 165 -15.95 106.42 -29.48
CA ILE A 165 -15.17 105.91 -28.35
C ILE A 165 -16.03 105.88 -27.09
N GLN A 166 -16.85 106.91 -26.83
CA GLN A 166 -17.78 106.89 -25.70
C GLN A 166 -18.85 105.80 -25.86
N GLU A 167 -19.41 105.64 -27.06
CA GLU A 167 -20.36 104.58 -27.38
C GLU A 167 -19.71 103.19 -27.29
N LYS A 168 -18.49 103.03 -27.81
CA LYS A 168 -17.71 101.80 -27.65
C LYS A 168 -17.35 101.53 -26.21
N ASN A 169 -17.07 102.55 -25.39
CA ASN A 169 -16.82 102.39 -23.95
C ASN A 169 -18.09 101.93 -23.22
N LEU A 170 -19.26 102.48 -23.55
CA LEU A 170 -20.55 101.98 -23.03
C LEU A 170 -20.83 100.55 -23.52
N LYS A 171 -20.48 100.23 -24.77
CA LYS A 171 -20.62 98.87 -25.31
C LYS A 171 -19.67 97.89 -24.65
N ILE A 172 -18.42 98.29 -24.42
CA ILE A 172 -17.43 97.51 -23.65
C ILE A 172 -17.96 97.31 -22.25
N GLN A 173 -18.48 98.33 -21.58
CA GLN A 173 -19.06 98.20 -20.24
C GLN A 173 -20.24 97.21 -20.24
N CYS A 174 -21.14 97.29 -21.22
CA CYS A 174 -22.25 96.36 -21.37
C CYS A 174 -21.78 94.92 -21.70
N MET A 175 -20.74 94.77 -22.54
CA MET A 175 -20.16 93.45 -22.85
C MET A 175 -19.36 92.88 -21.69
N SER A 176 -18.67 93.71 -20.91
CA SER A 176 -18.00 93.32 -19.66
C SER A 176 -19.00 92.90 -18.61
N GLU A 177 -20.16 93.57 -18.53
CA GLU A 177 -21.27 93.19 -17.68
C GLU A 177 -21.86 91.84 -18.12
N GLN A 178 -22.07 91.65 -19.43
CA GLN A 178 -22.52 90.37 -19.97
C GLN A 178 -21.49 89.25 -19.72
N LEU A 179 -20.20 89.51 -19.89
CA LEU A 179 -19.14 88.56 -19.56
C LEU A 179 -19.14 88.23 -18.07
N ARG A 180 -19.32 89.22 -17.19
CA ARG A 180 -19.48 89.01 -15.76
C ARG A 180 -20.71 88.16 -15.45
N GLU A 181 -21.84 88.41 -16.09
CA GLU A 181 -23.04 87.56 -15.96
C GLU A 181 -22.81 86.14 -16.50
N TYR A 182 -22.05 85.98 -17.60
CA TYR A 182 -21.69 84.66 -18.13
C TYR A 182 -20.72 83.93 -17.20
N GLU A 183 -19.72 84.62 -16.65
CA GLU A 183 -18.79 84.08 -15.66
C GLU A 183 -19.53 83.68 -14.39
N GLU A 184 -20.46 84.51 -13.91
CA GLU A 184 -21.30 84.19 -12.75
C GLU A 184 -22.28 83.06 -13.05
N ARG A 185 -22.82 82.99 -14.27
CA ARG A 185 -23.66 81.87 -14.74
C ARG A 185 -22.86 80.60 -14.93
N VAL A 186 -21.62 80.66 -15.40
CA VAL A 186 -20.70 79.54 -15.53
C VAL A 186 -20.25 79.08 -14.15
N PHE A 187 -19.93 79.99 -13.25
CA PHE A 187 -19.57 79.69 -11.86
C PHE A 187 -20.75 79.06 -11.12
N LYS A 188 -21.96 79.59 -11.30
CA LYS A 188 -23.20 79.01 -10.75
C LYS A 188 -23.56 77.68 -11.41
N LYS A 189 -23.28 77.51 -12.71
CA LYS A 189 -23.44 76.25 -13.42
C LYS A 189 -22.44 75.20 -12.95
N ILE A 190 -21.17 75.54 -12.74
CA ILE A 190 -20.13 74.66 -12.18
C ILE A 190 -20.44 74.32 -10.72
N SER A 191 -20.95 75.29 -9.95
CA SER A 191 -21.37 75.08 -8.55
C SER A 191 -22.65 74.21 -8.44
N CYS A 192 -23.57 74.33 -9.40
CA CYS A 192 -24.72 73.42 -9.52
C CYS A 192 -24.38 72.08 -10.21
N GLU A 193 -23.29 72.01 -10.98
CA GLU A 193 -22.70 70.81 -11.62
C GLU A 193 -21.68 70.11 -10.72
N ALA A 194 -21.58 70.47 -9.43
CA ALA A 194 -21.22 69.53 -8.38
C ALA A 194 -22.33 68.47 -8.17
N VAL A 195 -22.89 68.00 -9.28
CA VAL A 195 -23.84 66.90 -9.35
C VAL A 195 -23.06 65.66 -8.97
N ASP A 196 -23.52 64.99 -7.92
CA ASP A 196 -23.12 63.63 -7.61
C ASP A 196 -23.28 62.78 -8.86
N ASP A 197 -22.16 62.55 -9.54
CA ASP A 197 -22.09 61.67 -10.71
C ASP A 197 -22.43 60.25 -10.23
N PRO A 198 -23.59 59.70 -10.65
CA PRO A 198 -24.03 58.38 -10.20
C PRO A 198 -23.05 57.29 -10.64
N GLU A 199 -22.28 57.50 -11.72
CA GLU A 199 -21.22 56.59 -12.15
C GLU A 199 -20.06 56.57 -11.15
N LYS A 200 -19.69 57.74 -10.61
CA LYS A 200 -18.64 57.86 -9.59
C LYS A 200 -19.01 57.18 -8.29
N GLU A 201 -20.27 57.27 -7.87
CA GLU A 201 -20.75 56.58 -6.67
C GLU A 201 -20.83 55.06 -6.87
N TRP A 202 -21.30 54.62 -8.04
CA TRP A 202 -21.29 53.20 -8.41
C TRP A 202 -19.86 52.63 -8.43
N LEU A 203 -18.89 53.34 -9.01
CA LEU A 203 -17.48 52.94 -9.02
C LEU A 203 -16.89 52.87 -7.61
N ARG A 204 -17.30 53.76 -6.69
CA ARG A 204 -16.90 53.68 -5.28
C ARG A 204 -17.45 52.43 -4.61
N GLN A 205 -18.73 52.13 -4.82
CA GLN A 205 -19.36 50.95 -4.24
C GLN A 205 -18.74 49.65 -4.77
N GLU A 206 -18.45 49.58 -6.07
CA GLU A 206 -17.79 48.41 -6.67
C GLU A 206 -16.35 48.26 -6.17
N ASN A 207 -15.58 49.35 -6.04
CA ASN A 207 -14.26 49.28 -5.43
C ASN A 207 -14.31 48.80 -3.98
N GLN A 208 -15.27 49.28 -3.18
CA GLN A 208 -15.45 48.80 -1.80
C GLN A 208 -15.75 47.31 -1.76
N LYS A 209 -16.62 46.83 -2.65
CA LYS A 209 -16.94 45.40 -2.75
C LYS A 209 -15.72 44.57 -3.16
N LEU A 210 -14.92 45.05 -4.11
CA LEU A 210 -13.68 44.39 -4.50
C LEU A 210 -12.66 44.37 -3.36
N GLU A 211 -12.56 45.43 -2.56
CA GLU A 211 -11.72 45.44 -1.35
C GLU A 211 -12.21 44.41 -0.32
N ASP A 212 -13.51 44.30 -0.10
CA ASP A 212 -14.11 43.30 0.80
C ASP A 212 -13.86 41.86 0.30
N ASP A 213 -14.01 41.63 -1.01
CA ASP A 213 -13.73 40.33 -1.65
C ASP A 213 -12.23 39.98 -1.54
N ILE A 214 -11.34 40.95 -1.74
CA ILE A 214 -9.89 40.77 -1.55
C ILE A 214 -9.59 40.42 -0.08
N ALA A 215 -10.19 41.10 0.89
CA ALA A 215 -10.01 40.80 2.30
C ALA A 215 -10.51 39.39 2.65
N SER A 216 -11.68 39.00 2.11
CA SER A 216 -12.23 37.66 2.28
C SER A 216 -11.31 36.56 1.71
N ILE A 217 -10.78 36.77 0.51
CA ILE A 217 -9.83 35.84 -0.13
C ILE A 217 -8.56 35.69 0.71
N HIS A 218 -8.01 36.78 1.28
CA HIS A 218 -6.84 36.69 2.16
C HIS A 218 -7.13 35.84 3.40
N ILE A 219 -8.30 35.98 4.03
CA ILE A 219 -8.68 35.15 5.18
C ILE A 219 -8.72 33.66 4.79
N VAL A 220 -9.32 33.33 3.64
CA VAL A 220 -9.35 31.94 3.16
C VAL A 220 -7.95 31.44 2.85
N MET A 221 -7.09 32.28 2.26
CA MET A 221 -5.70 31.94 1.97
C MET A 221 -4.92 31.60 3.24
N ASP A 222 -5.08 32.40 4.31
CA ASP A 222 -4.45 32.15 5.60
C ASP A 222 -4.99 30.86 6.26
N GLN A 223 -6.29 30.61 6.16
CA GLN A 223 -6.88 29.35 6.66
C GLN A 223 -6.31 28.12 5.94
N VAL A 224 -6.20 28.19 4.61
CA VAL A 224 -5.60 27.11 3.80
C VAL A 224 -4.12 26.95 4.15
N ARG A 225 -3.38 28.04 4.32
CA ARG A 225 -1.96 28.02 4.71
C ARG A 225 -1.77 27.34 6.06
N ASN A 226 -2.55 27.72 7.08
CA ASN A 226 -2.48 27.12 8.41
C ASN A 226 -2.89 25.63 8.38
N SER A 227 -3.91 25.28 7.59
CA SER A 227 -4.30 23.89 7.40
C SER A 227 -3.22 23.06 6.69
N LEU A 228 -2.47 23.67 5.77
CA LEU A 228 -1.36 23.02 5.08
C LEU A 228 -0.20 22.77 6.06
N GLU A 229 0.19 23.79 6.82
CA GLU A 229 1.26 23.69 7.83
C GLU A 229 0.96 22.62 8.88
N ALA A 230 -0.28 22.56 9.40
CA ALA A 230 -0.69 21.51 10.32
C ALA A 230 -0.68 20.10 9.69
N LYS A 231 -0.89 19.99 8.37
CA LYS A 231 -0.80 18.72 7.63
C LYS A 231 0.65 18.32 7.37
N GLU A 232 1.52 19.28 7.12
CA GLU A 232 2.96 19.06 6.99
C GLU A 232 3.56 18.55 8.31
N GLU A 233 3.21 19.16 9.44
CA GLU A 233 3.62 18.68 10.78
C GLU A 233 3.15 17.24 11.05
N GLN A 234 1.89 16.92 10.73
CA GLN A 234 1.38 15.54 10.83
C GLN A 234 2.14 14.56 9.94
N LEU A 235 2.59 14.99 8.75
CA LEU A 235 3.39 14.15 7.87
C LEU A 235 4.79 13.89 8.43
N GLU A 236 5.42 14.90 9.04
CA GLU A 236 6.71 14.75 9.71
C GLU A 236 6.63 13.78 10.90
N ASP A 237 5.61 13.90 11.74
CA ASP A 237 5.36 12.98 12.85
C ASP A 237 5.15 11.53 12.37
N LEU A 238 4.35 11.35 11.32
CA LEU A 238 4.14 10.02 10.72
C LEU A 238 5.42 9.47 10.09
N ALA A 239 6.25 10.32 9.48
CA ALA A 239 7.55 9.91 8.94
C ALA A 239 8.49 9.45 10.07
N HIS A 240 8.52 10.16 11.20
CA HIS A 240 9.31 9.76 12.36
C HIS A 240 8.84 8.41 12.94
N ASN A 241 7.53 8.23 13.10
CA ASN A 241 6.96 6.96 13.54
C ASN A 241 7.29 5.80 12.58
N LEU A 242 7.27 6.04 11.27
CA LEU A 242 7.64 5.05 10.26
C LEU A 242 9.12 4.67 10.40
N THR A 243 10.02 5.64 10.61
CA THR A 243 11.44 5.37 10.84
C THR A 243 11.68 4.53 12.10
N ASP A 244 10.94 4.80 13.18
CA ASP A 244 11.03 4.03 14.43
C ASP A 244 10.54 2.60 14.28
N VAL A 245 9.40 2.40 13.62
CA VAL A 245 8.86 1.06 13.33
C VAL A 245 9.82 0.28 12.44
N LYS A 246 10.44 0.94 11.44
CA LYS A 246 11.44 0.33 10.57
C LYS A 246 12.68 -0.11 11.35
N ALA A 247 13.15 0.71 12.30
CA ALA A 247 14.28 0.35 13.16
C ALA A 247 13.96 -0.88 14.03
N LYS A 248 12.79 -0.90 14.68
CA LYS A 248 12.32 -2.05 15.48
C LYS A 248 12.20 -3.32 14.65
N LEU A 249 11.67 -3.23 13.43
CA LEU A 249 11.56 -4.36 12.52
C LEU A 249 12.94 -4.94 12.14
N GLU A 250 13.94 -4.09 11.89
CA GLU A 250 15.29 -4.57 11.58
C GLU A 250 15.95 -5.24 12.79
N ASP A 251 15.68 -4.77 14.01
CA ASP A 251 16.16 -5.42 15.24
C ASP A 251 15.47 -6.77 15.48
N GLU A 252 14.16 -6.86 15.28
CA GLU A 252 13.41 -8.13 15.34
C GLU A 252 13.90 -9.13 14.29
N LYS A 253 14.16 -8.67 13.07
CA LYS A 253 14.72 -9.48 11.98
C LYS A 253 16.11 -10.03 12.34
N LYS A 254 16.99 -9.21 12.93
CA LYS A 254 18.29 -9.67 13.43
C LYS A 254 18.13 -10.71 14.55
N ALA A 255 17.18 -10.52 15.46
CA ALA A 255 16.89 -11.48 16.52
C ALA A 255 16.38 -12.81 15.97
N LEU A 256 15.47 -12.78 14.99
CA LEU A 256 14.97 -13.98 14.29
C LEU A 256 16.08 -14.72 13.55
N GLN A 257 16.96 -13.99 12.87
CA GLN A 257 18.12 -14.58 12.19
C GLN A 257 19.04 -15.30 13.18
N LYS A 258 19.30 -14.71 14.35
CA LYS A 258 20.08 -15.35 15.42
C LYS A 258 19.41 -16.61 15.97
N MET A 259 18.10 -16.54 16.26
CA MET A 259 17.34 -17.70 16.73
C MET A 259 17.33 -18.84 15.69
N THR A 260 17.28 -18.48 14.40
CA THR A 260 17.35 -19.46 13.30
C THR A 260 18.73 -20.14 13.25
N SER A 261 19.83 -19.37 13.35
CA SER A 261 21.17 -19.95 13.41
C SER A 261 21.38 -20.84 14.63
N ASP A 262 20.85 -20.45 15.79
CA ASP A 262 20.93 -21.23 17.02
C ASP A 262 20.14 -22.54 16.90
N TYR A 263 18.95 -22.49 16.27
CA TYR A 263 18.14 -23.66 15.97
C TYR A 263 18.87 -24.65 15.04
N ASP A 264 19.44 -24.15 13.94
CA ASP A 264 20.18 -25.00 13.00
C ASP A 264 21.42 -25.63 13.66
N HIS A 265 22.14 -24.86 14.48
CA HIS A 265 23.26 -25.37 15.27
C HIS A 265 22.82 -26.49 16.24
N LEU A 266 21.71 -26.29 16.96
CA LEU A 266 21.19 -27.29 17.89
C LEU A 266 20.72 -28.56 17.16
N LYS A 267 20.13 -28.41 15.97
CA LYS A 267 19.73 -29.53 15.10
C LYS A 267 20.94 -30.36 14.66
N VAL A 268 22.03 -29.71 14.30
CA VAL A 268 23.30 -30.40 13.97
C VAL A 268 23.86 -31.13 15.19
N GLN A 269 23.90 -30.49 16.36
CA GLN A 269 24.34 -31.13 17.60
C GLN A 269 23.52 -32.38 17.95
N LEU A 270 22.18 -32.30 17.82
CA LEU A 270 21.29 -33.42 18.08
C LEU A 270 21.54 -34.58 17.10
N SER A 271 21.82 -34.29 15.82
CA SER A 271 22.15 -35.32 14.84
C SER A 271 23.47 -36.03 15.20
N ILE A 272 24.49 -35.28 15.61
CA ILE A 272 25.78 -35.82 16.06
C ILE A 272 25.58 -36.71 17.29
N GLU A 273 24.80 -36.25 18.28
CA GLU A 273 24.51 -37.04 19.48
C GLU A 273 23.75 -38.33 19.14
N LYS A 274 22.75 -38.26 18.25
CA LYS A 274 22.00 -39.44 17.79
C LYS A 274 22.90 -40.44 17.07
N ASP A 275 23.83 -39.98 16.23
CA ASP A 275 24.78 -40.84 15.53
C ASP A 275 25.79 -41.48 16.49
N THR A 276 26.30 -40.73 17.47
CA THR A 276 27.21 -41.27 18.48
C THR A 276 26.52 -42.29 19.40
N ALA A 277 25.28 -42.02 19.82
CA ALA A 277 24.46 -42.95 20.58
C ALA A 277 24.17 -44.23 19.77
N SER A 278 23.82 -44.09 18.49
CA SER A 278 23.60 -45.23 17.58
C SER A 278 24.86 -46.08 17.41
N LYS A 279 26.03 -45.45 17.25
CA LYS A 279 27.33 -46.16 17.17
C LYS A 279 27.63 -46.93 18.45
N LYS A 280 27.48 -46.31 19.62
CA LYS A 280 27.68 -46.97 20.93
C LYS A 280 26.70 -48.13 21.15
N MET A 281 25.44 -47.97 20.73
CA MET A 281 24.43 -49.03 20.81
C MET A 281 24.81 -50.22 19.92
N LYS A 282 25.27 -49.97 18.69
CA LYS A 282 25.74 -51.02 17.77
C LYS A 282 26.94 -51.77 18.34
N SER A 283 27.93 -51.06 18.90
CA SER A 283 29.11 -51.71 19.50
C SER A 283 28.74 -52.58 20.71
N LEU A 284 27.87 -52.10 21.61
CA LEU A 284 27.38 -52.88 22.75
C LEU A 284 26.60 -54.13 22.30
N LYS A 285 25.80 -54.00 21.23
CA LYS A 285 25.07 -55.14 20.66
C LYS A 285 26.03 -56.20 20.10
N GLU A 286 27.05 -55.78 19.35
CA GLU A 286 28.08 -56.68 18.81
C GLU A 286 28.89 -57.37 19.91
N GLU A 287 29.17 -56.68 21.02
CA GLU A 287 29.85 -57.25 22.17
C GLU A 287 28.99 -58.32 22.86
N LEU A 288 27.71 -58.03 23.11
CA LEU A 288 26.76 -59.01 23.67
C LEU A 288 26.56 -60.23 22.76
N GLU A 289 26.51 -60.04 21.44
CA GLU A 289 26.38 -61.14 20.48
C GLU A 289 27.61 -62.08 20.55
N LYS A 290 28.82 -61.51 20.67
CA LYS A 290 30.06 -62.29 20.86
C LYS A 290 30.04 -63.05 22.19
N GLU A 291 29.58 -62.43 23.27
CA GLU A 291 29.43 -63.07 24.58
C GLU A 291 28.47 -64.26 24.52
N ILE A 292 27.30 -64.08 23.87
CA ILE A 292 26.33 -65.16 23.64
C ILE A 292 26.96 -66.30 22.85
N GLN A 293 27.67 -65.99 21.77
CA GLN A 293 28.36 -66.99 20.95
C GLN A 293 29.38 -67.79 21.76
N ILE A 294 30.17 -67.13 22.62
CA ILE A 294 31.14 -67.80 23.52
C ILE A 294 30.41 -68.74 24.48
N ILE A 295 29.31 -68.31 25.10
CA ILE A 295 28.50 -69.13 26.01
C ILE A 295 27.90 -70.35 25.27
N GLU A 296 27.41 -70.16 24.04
CA GLU A 296 26.87 -71.24 23.23
C GLU A 296 27.93 -72.27 22.83
N ASP A 297 29.10 -71.81 22.40
CA ASP A 297 30.23 -72.69 22.07
C ASP A 297 30.73 -73.46 23.29
N PHE A 298 30.79 -72.80 24.45
CA PHE A 298 31.11 -73.45 25.72
C PHE A 298 30.08 -74.54 26.06
N ARG A 299 28.79 -74.23 26.03
CA ARG A 299 27.70 -75.21 26.28
C ARG A 299 27.73 -76.38 25.30
N LYS A 300 28.07 -76.14 24.03
CA LYS A 300 28.19 -77.18 23.01
C LYS A 300 29.40 -78.08 23.25
N SER A 301 30.52 -77.52 23.71
CA SER A 301 31.70 -78.28 24.10
C SER A 301 31.44 -79.13 25.35
N GLU A 302 30.73 -78.58 26.34
CA GLU A 302 30.34 -79.27 27.57
C GLU A 302 29.35 -80.41 27.28
N LYS A 303 28.32 -80.17 26.45
CA LYS A 303 27.42 -81.23 25.97
C LYS A 303 28.18 -82.38 25.31
N ARG A 304 29.16 -82.09 24.45
CA ARG A 304 30.00 -83.12 23.81
C ARG A 304 30.87 -83.86 24.82
N ALA A 305 31.36 -83.20 25.88
CA ALA A 305 32.13 -83.84 26.93
C ALA A 305 31.25 -84.79 27.77
N VAL A 306 30.06 -84.33 28.16
CA VAL A 306 29.07 -85.16 28.87
C VAL A 306 28.60 -86.33 28.00
N GLU A 307 28.36 -86.11 26.70
CA GLU A 307 27.96 -87.17 25.77
C GLU A 307 29.06 -88.22 25.59
N LYS A 308 30.33 -87.80 25.52
CA LYS A 308 31.48 -88.72 25.56
C LYS A 308 31.55 -89.49 26.88
N GLU A 309 31.38 -88.82 28.02
CA GLU A 309 31.41 -89.46 29.34
C GLU A 309 30.26 -90.46 29.53
N VAL A 310 29.06 -90.13 29.05
CA VAL A 310 27.89 -91.04 29.04
C VAL A 310 28.14 -92.23 28.11
N ASN A 311 28.72 -92.01 26.93
CA ASN A 311 29.01 -93.09 25.99
C ASN A 311 30.13 -94.00 26.50
N GLU A 312 31.15 -93.46 27.17
CA GLU A 312 32.18 -94.23 27.88
C GLU A 312 31.59 -95.02 29.06
N LYS A 313 30.69 -94.42 29.85
CA LYS A 313 29.96 -95.12 30.92
C LYS A 313 29.06 -96.21 30.36
N LEU A 314 28.39 -95.99 29.23
CA LEU A 314 27.55 -97.00 28.58
C LEU A 314 28.38 -98.16 28.01
N GLU A 315 29.52 -97.88 27.40
CA GLU A 315 30.46 -98.92 26.95
C GLU A 315 31.09 -99.69 28.12
N LYS A 316 31.39 -99.00 29.22
CA LYS A 316 31.82 -99.64 30.48
C LYS A 316 30.71 -100.52 31.06
N GLN A 317 29.46 -100.05 31.04
CA GLN A 317 28.29 -100.80 31.51
C GLN A 317 27.95 -101.99 30.59
N LYS A 318 28.20 -101.90 29.27
CA LYS A 318 28.13 -103.03 28.34
C LYS A 318 29.24 -104.06 28.59
N ARG A 319 30.46 -103.60 28.89
CA ARG A 319 31.58 -104.48 29.31
C ARG A 319 31.30 -105.13 30.67
N GLU A 320 30.66 -104.41 31.59
CA GLU A 320 30.22 -104.93 32.88
C GLU A 320 28.99 -105.85 32.75
N MET A 321 28.07 -105.64 31.80
CA MET A 321 27.00 -106.60 31.48
C MET A 321 27.54 -107.88 30.83
N LEU A 322 28.52 -107.79 29.92
CA LEU A 322 29.20 -108.96 29.35
C LEU A 322 30.04 -109.72 30.40
N ALA A 323 30.55 -109.02 31.42
CA ALA A 323 31.24 -109.63 32.56
C ALA A 323 30.26 -110.18 33.63
N GLN A 324 29.07 -109.59 33.79
CA GLN A 324 28.01 -110.08 34.69
C GLN A 324 27.21 -111.25 34.10
N GLU A 325 27.13 -111.38 32.78
CA GLU A 325 26.61 -112.59 32.09
C GLU A 325 27.52 -113.82 32.31
N ALA A 326 28.82 -113.61 32.60
CA ALA A 326 29.76 -114.68 32.95
C ALA A 326 29.79 -115.04 34.46
N VAL A 327 29.17 -114.25 35.35
CA VAL A 327 29.28 -114.42 36.82
C VAL A 327 27.95 -114.68 37.52
N LEU A 328 26.80 -114.59 36.83
CA LEU A 328 25.50 -115.05 37.35
C LEU A 328 25.29 -116.57 37.19
N LYS A 329 26.22 -117.33 37.77
CA LYS A 329 26.05 -118.75 38.09
C LYS A 329 26.69 -119.15 39.44
N ALA A 330 26.57 -118.32 40.48
CA ALA A 330 26.68 -118.78 41.88
C ALA A 330 26.28 -117.69 42.92
N GLN A 331 25.20 -117.97 43.65
CA GLN A 331 24.93 -117.72 45.08
C GLN A 331 25.06 -116.31 45.73
N ALA A 332 23.88 -115.77 46.06
CA ALA A 332 23.33 -115.49 47.41
C ALA A 332 24.10 -114.65 48.49
N ALA A 333 23.39 -113.58 48.90
CA ALA A 333 23.16 -113.08 50.27
C ALA A 333 24.05 -111.96 50.91
N ALA A 334 23.38 -110.80 51.07
CA ALA A 334 23.26 -109.95 52.28
C ALA A 334 24.26 -108.81 52.59
N LYS A 335 23.65 -107.62 52.79
CA LYS A 335 23.92 -106.49 53.74
C LYS A 335 24.27 -105.12 53.14
N GLN A 336 23.49 -104.11 53.56
CA GLN A 336 23.71 -102.65 53.46
C GLN A 336 24.93 -102.18 54.30
N PRO A 337 25.49 -100.95 54.12
CA PRO A 337 24.99 -99.68 54.72
C PRO A 337 25.13 -98.41 53.81
N VAL A 338 24.22 -97.42 53.84
CA VAL A 338 24.22 -96.08 54.53
C VAL A 338 25.14 -94.96 53.96
N PHE A 339 24.55 -93.75 53.84
CA PHE A 339 25.12 -92.37 53.69
C PHE A 339 25.47 -91.90 52.23
N GLN A 340 25.04 -90.75 51.69
CA GLN A 340 24.87 -89.39 52.24
C GLN A 340 23.67 -88.62 51.65
N VAL A 341 23.12 -87.76 52.50
CA VAL A 341 22.11 -86.73 52.23
C VAL A 341 22.80 -85.43 51.75
N ALA A 342 22.09 -84.71 50.87
CA ALA A 342 22.11 -83.27 50.61
C ALA A 342 23.41 -82.57 50.20
N LYS A 343 23.37 -81.95 49.02
CA LYS A 343 23.83 -80.57 48.76
C LYS A 343 23.35 -80.13 47.39
N GLY A 344 22.14 -79.58 47.35
CA GLY A 344 21.54 -79.04 46.11
C GLY A 344 20.27 -78.27 46.39
N GLY A 345 19.54 -78.66 47.45
CA GLY A 345 18.38 -77.91 47.94
C GLY A 345 18.75 -76.52 48.48
N GLU A 346 19.81 -76.37 49.28
CA GLU A 346 20.19 -75.06 49.84
C GLU A 346 20.72 -74.08 48.79
N GLU A 347 21.50 -74.53 47.81
CA GLU A 347 21.98 -73.69 46.69
C GLU A 347 20.83 -73.27 45.76
N LEU A 348 19.92 -74.19 45.43
CA LEU A 348 18.72 -73.86 44.66
C LEU A 348 17.79 -72.91 45.43
N ILE A 349 17.65 -73.07 46.74
CA ILE A 349 16.86 -72.17 47.60
C ILE A 349 17.55 -70.79 47.71
N GLN A 350 18.88 -70.73 47.78
CA GLN A 350 19.63 -69.47 47.76
C GLN A 350 19.50 -68.74 46.42
N GLN A 351 19.68 -69.44 45.29
CA GLN A 351 19.47 -68.88 43.94
C GLN A 351 18.03 -68.39 43.74
N LEU A 352 17.05 -69.14 44.24
CA LEU A 352 15.63 -68.76 44.14
C LEU A 352 15.32 -67.53 45.01
N ASN A 353 15.97 -67.39 46.17
CA ASN A 353 15.87 -66.20 47.01
C ASN A 353 16.57 -64.98 46.42
N GLU A 354 17.72 -65.14 45.74
CA GLU A 354 18.40 -64.07 45.00
C GLU A 354 17.58 -63.60 43.80
N LEU A 355 17.04 -64.53 43.01
CA LEU A 355 16.11 -64.21 41.91
C LEU A 355 14.88 -63.46 42.42
N LYS A 356 14.33 -63.86 43.57
CA LYS A 356 13.19 -63.17 44.18
C LYS A 356 13.55 -61.75 44.65
N LYS A 357 14.76 -61.54 45.19
CA LYS A 357 15.26 -60.19 45.53
C LYS A 357 15.44 -59.34 44.27
N MET A 358 16.03 -59.88 43.21
CA MET A 358 16.17 -59.17 41.93
C MET A 358 14.81 -58.83 41.32
N GLU A 359 13.84 -59.75 41.37
CA GLU A 359 12.46 -59.50 40.94
C GLU A 359 11.83 -58.35 41.73
N THR A 360 12.01 -58.29 43.05
CA THR A 360 11.49 -57.16 43.85
C THR A 360 12.16 -55.83 43.52
N LEU A 361 13.48 -55.81 43.28
CA LEU A 361 14.20 -54.60 42.87
C LEU A 361 13.77 -54.13 41.48
N GLN A 362 13.61 -55.05 40.53
CA GLN A 362 13.12 -54.74 39.19
C GLN A 362 11.68 -54.20 39.23
N LYS A 363 10.80 -54.77 40.06
CA LYS A 363 9.44 -54.23 40.26
C LYS A 363 9.44 -52.81 40.84
N GLN A 364 10.32 -52.54 41.81
CA GLN A 364 10.48 -51.19 42.36
C GLN A 364 11.01 -50.20 41.33
N GLU A 365 11.93 -50.63 40.46
CA GLU A 365 12.46 -49.76 39.40
C GLU A 365 11.42 -49.47 38.32
N ILE A 366 10.64 -50.47 37.92
CA ILE A 366 9.50 -50.28 37.00
C ILE A 366 8.50 -49.28 37.60
N GLU A 367 8.20 -49.38 38.90
CA GLU A 367 7.28 -48.44 39.56
C GLU A 367 7.84 -47.00 39.58
N LYS A 368 9.14 -46.83 39.81
CA LYS A 368 9.79 -45.51 39.73
C LYS A 368 9.74 -44.94 38.32
N LEU A 369 10.05 -45.74 37.30
CA LEU A 369 9.99 -45.33 35.89
C LEU A 369 8.56 -44.99 35.48
N GLN A 370 7.56 -45.75 35.91
CA GLN A 370 6.15 -45.44 35.68
C GLN A 370 5.74 -44.11 36.33
N LYS A 371 6.19 -43.84 37.57
CA LYS A 371 5.95 -42.55 38.24
C LYS A 371 6.64 -41.39 37.52
N GLN A 372 7.86 -41.58 37.03
CA GLN A 372 8.57 -40.57 36.24
C GLN A 372 7.87 -40.32 34.90
N LEU A 373 7.41 -41.37 34.23
CA LEU A 373 6.66 -41.26 32.98
C LEU A 373 5.35 -40.51 33.18
N PHE A 374 4.60 -40.81 34.25
CA PHE A 374 3.36 -40.09 34.58
C PHE A 374 3.62 -38.60 34.85
N ARG A 375 4.69 -38.27 35.59
CA ARG A 375 5.09 -36.87 35.83
C ARG A 375 5.49 -36.17 34.54
N CYS A 376 6.29 -36.82 33.70
CA CYS A 376 6.73 -36.28 32.42
C CYS A 376 5.52 -36.04 31.51
N ASN A 377 4.61 -36.99 31.40
CA ASN A 377 3.39 -36.88 30.60
C ASN A 377 2.51 -35.73 31.09
N GLY A 378 2.28 -35.61 32.41
CA GLY A 378 1.51 -34.50 32.97
C GLY A 378 2.17 -33.13 32.78
N ILE A 379 3.51 -33.05 32.72
CA ILE A 379 4.21 -31.81 32.36
C ILE A 379 3.99 -31.49 30.88
N TRP A 380 4.06 -32.50 30.00
CA TRP A 380 3.81 -32.31 28.57
C TRP A 380 2.36 -31.92 28.27
N GLU A 381 1.39 -32.50 28.96
CA GLU A 381 -0.02 -32.09 28.87
C GLU A 381 -0.19 -30.61 29.27
N LYS A 382 0.40 -30.18 30.39
CA LYS A 382 0.38 -28.76 30.78
C LYS A 382 1.07 -27.85 29.77
N LYS A 383 2.21 -28.27 29.22
CA LYS A 383 2.91 -27.52 28.16
C LYS A 383 2.04 -27.41 26.91
N PHE A 384 1.34 -28.48 26.56
CA PHE A 384 0.41 -28.51 25.43
C PHE A 384 -0.80 -27.59 25.67
N ASP A 385 -1.37 -27.60 26.88
CA ASP A 385 -2.46 -26.69 27.25
C ASP A 385 -2.03 -25.23 27.19
N ILE A 386 -0.84 -24.90 27.69
CA ILE A 386 -0.25 -23.56 27.59
C ILE A 386 -0.05 -23.16 26.13
N LEU A 387 0.47 -24.07 25.29
CA LEU A 387 0.68 -23.81 23.87
C LEU A 387 -0.64 -23.61 23.12
N LYS A 388 -1.68 -24.37 23.48
CA LYS A 388 -3.02 -24.21 22.94
C LYS A 388 -3.62 -22.85 23.34
N ALA A 389 -3.46 -22.47 24.60
CA ALA A 389 -3.90 -21.16 25.10
C ALA A 389 -3.15 -20.00 24.42
N SER A 390 -1.83 -20.11 24.24
CA SER A 390 -1.04 -19.10 23.55
C SER A 390 -1.39 -19.01 22.06
N PHE A 391 -1.64 -20.14 21.40
CA PHE A 391 -2.13 -20.15 20.02
C PHE A 391 -3.48 -19.44 19.87
N HIS A 392 -4.43 -19.68 20.79
CA HIS A 392 -5.70 -18.95 20.80
C HIS A 392 -5.50 -17.45 21.04
N ALA A 393 -4.64 -17.07 21.99
CA ALA A 393 -4.32 -15.67 22.23
C ALA A 393 -3.74 -14.98 20.99
N ILE A 394 -2.81 -15.64 20.27
CA ILE A 394 -2.24 -15.10 19.02
C ILE A 394 -3.31 -14.98 17.94
N LYS A 395 -4.20 -15.96 17.81
CA LYS A 395 -5.29 -15.91 16.83
C LYS A 395 -6.23 -14.74 17.10
N ASP A 396 -6.60 -14.53 18.36
CA ASP A 396 -7.49 -13.43 18.76
C ASP A 396 -6.81 -12.08 18.57
N GLU A 397 -5.51 -11.98 18.86
CA GLU A 397 -4.70 -10.78 18.67
C GLU A 397 -4.55 -10.43 17.19
N MET A 398 -4.27 -11.42 16.34
CA MET A 398 -4.23 -11.26 14.88
C MET A 398 -5.60 -10.84 14.32
N PHE A 399 -6.68 -11.44 14.82
CA PHE A 399 -8.04 -11.05 14.44
C PHE A 399 -8.33 -9.58 14.82
N LEU A 400 -7.92 -9.16 16.01
CA LEU A 400 -8.09 -7.78 16.48
C LEU A 400 -7.26 -6.80 15.65
N ARG A 401 -5.98 -7.11 15.38
CA ARG A 401 -5.12 -6.31 14.50
C ARG A 401 -5.71 -6.15 13.11
N GLN A 402 -6.16 -7.24 12.51
CA GLN A 402 -6.75 -7.21 11.17
C GLN A 402 -8.07 -6.43 11.16
N THR A 403 -8.89 -6.55 12.21
CA THR A 403 -10.13 -5.80 12.37
C THR A 403 -9.84 -4.29 12.50
N LEU A 404 -8.89 -3.91 13.37
CA LEU A 404 -8.49 -2.51 13.53
C LEU A 404 -7.89 -1.93 12.26
N GLN A 405 -7.08 -2.70 11.52
CA GLN A 405 -6.51 -2.25 10.25
C GLN A 405 -7.61 -2.01 9.21
N ARG A 406 -8.62 -2.88 9.13
CA ARG A 406 -9.79 -2.67 8.26
C ARG A 406 -10.62 -1.46 8.67
N GLN A 407 -10.85 -1.27 9.97
CA GLN A 407 -11.56 -0.09 10.48
C GLN A 407 -10.79 1.20 10.18
N ALA A 408 -9.48 1.21 10.39
CA ALA A 408 -8.62 2.35 10.05
C ALA A 408 -8.68 2.65 8.56
N ALA A 409 -8.54 1.65 7.68
CA ALA A 409 -8.69 1.84 6.23
C ALA A 409 -10.08 2.36 5.85
N SER A 410 -11.14 1.85 6.49
CA SER A 410 -12.51 2.34 6.29
C SER A 410 -12.69 3.79 6.74
N LEU A 411 -12.02 4.20 7.81
CA LEU A 411 -12.07 5.58 8.31
C LEU A 411 -11.30 6.54 7.40
N GLN A 412 -10.15 6.11 6.86
CA GLN A 412 -9.38 6.90 5.88
C GLN A 412 -10.17 7.17 4.59
N HIS A 413 -11.12 6.28 4.25
CA HIS A 413 -12.04 6.48 3.13
C HIS A 413 -13.40 7.06 3.52
N ALA A 414 -13.67 7.25 4.82
CA ALA A 414 -14.87 7.92 5.30
C ALA A 414 -14.66 9.43 5.26
N SER A 415 -15.13 10.08 4.18
CA SER A 415 -15.21 11.53 4.12
C SER A 415 -16.27 12.03 5.11
N VAL A 416 -15.87 12.83 6.09
CA VAL A 416 -16.80 13.55 6.97
C VAL A 416 -17.48 14.64 6.15
N SER A 417 -18.70 14.38 5.67
CA SER A 417 -19.57 15.45 5.16
C SER A 417 -20.08 16.25 6.34
N TYR A 418 -19.44 17.39 6.60
CA TYR A 418 -20.05 18.44 7.41
C TYR A 418 -21.30 18.91 6.67
N MET A 419 -22.48 18.52 7.14
CA MET A 419 -23.69 19.26 6.82
C MET A 419 -23.52 20.64 7.46
N MET A 420 -23.01 21.59 6.68
CA MET A 420 -23.24 22.98 6.99
C MET A 420 -24.74 23.22 6.83
N ASP A 421 -25.43 23.37 7.96
CA ASP A 421 -26.74 24.01 8.02
C ASP A 421 -26.59 25.45 7.54
N SER A 422 -26.54 25.64 6.22
CA SER A 422 -26.78 26.93 5.57
C SER A 422 -28.26 27.02 5.27
N ALA A 423 -28.95 27.77 6.11
CA ALA A 423 -30.31 28.22 5.87
C ALA A 423 -30.36 29.05 4.58
N GLY A 424 -31.23 28.67 3.65
CA GLY A 424 -31.75 29.57 2.62
C GLY A 424 -31.63 29.09 1.17
N SER A 425 -32.74 28.50 0.69
CA SER A 425 -33.34 28.68 -0.66
C SER A 425 -32.46 28.41 -1.90
N TYR A 426 -32.80 27.54 -2.86
CA TYR A 426 -34.07 27.49 -3.61
C TYR A 426 -34.34 26.08 -4.16
N GLN A 427 -35.62 25.73 -4.18
CA GLN A 427 -36.17 24.53 -4.80
C GLN A 427 -36.14 24.58 -6.34
N SER A 428 -35.82 23.46 -6.98
CA SER A 428 -36.72 22.82 -7.96
C SER A 428 -36.24 21.44 -8.40
N PRO A 429 -37.16 20.56 -8.89
CA PRO A 429 -37.10 19.14 -8.57
C PRO A 429 -37.02 18.20 -9.80
N VAL A 430 -37.01 16.90 -9.48
CA VAL A 430 -37.40 15.71 -10.27
C VAL A 430 -36.34 15.09 -11.20
N TYR A 431 -35.73 13.96 -10.83
CA TYR A 431 -36.23 12.60 -11.14
C TYR A 431 -35.34 11.49 -10.55
N ASN A 432 -36.01 10.62 -9.77
CA ASN A 432 -35.79 9.20 -9.48
C ASN A 432 -34.41 8.53 -9.62
N GLY A 433 -33.98 7.94 -8.49
CA GLY A 433 -33.93 6.48 -8.42
C GLY A 433 -32.58 5.88 -8.07
N LEU A 434 -32.37 5.55 -6.78
CA LEU A 434 -31.88 4.26 -6.30
C LEU A 434 -31.89 4.29 -4.77
N LYS A 435 -32.94 3.69 -4.19
CA LYS A 435 -32.98 3.33 -2.77
C LYS A 435 -32.00 2.18 -2.55
N MET A 436 -30.95 2.40 -1.77
CA MET A 436 -30.20 1.31 -1.15
C MET A 436 -30.89 0.90 0.17
N PRO A 437 -31.04 -0.39 0.45
CA PRO A 437 -31.69 -0.84 1.68
C PRO A 437 -30.73 -0.62 2.86
N SER A 438 -31.11 0.31 3.74
CA SER A 438 -30.63 0.31 5.12
C SER A 438 -31.38 -0.79 5.87
N SER A 439 -30.72 -1.92 6.04
CA SER A 439 -31.18 -2.99 6.92
C SER A 439 -30.00 -3.44 7.79
N TYR A 440 -29.78 -2.73 8.89
CA TYR A 440 -29.14 -3.31 10.05
C TYR A 440 -30.22 -3.54 11.10
N ALA A 441 -30.76 -4.75 11.11
CA ALA A 441 -31.53 -5.28 12.22
C ALA A 441 -30.55 -5.86 13.25
N THR A 442 -30.60 -5.26 14.45
CA THR A 442 -30.53 -5.91 15.77
C THR A 442 -29.51 -7.01 16.04
N GLY A 443 -28.59 -6.71 16.96
CA GLY A 443 -28.51 -7.42 18.24
C GLY A 443 -28.03 -8.87 18.24
N THR A 444 -26.76 -9.04 18.60
CA THR A 444 -26.32 -10.14 19.48
C THR A 444 -25.38 -9.55 20.52
N PRO A 445 -25.62 -9.78 21.82
CA PRO A 445 -24.71 -9.33 22.88
C PRO A 445 -23.41 -10.14 22.83
N LEU A 446 -22.31 -9.47 23.13
CA LEU A 446 -20.98 -10.07 23.31
C LEU A 446 -21.07 -11.25 24.30
N PRO A 447 -20.39 -12.38 24.06
CA PRO A 447 -20.30 -13.45 25.03
C PRO A 447 -19.56 -12.97 26.27
N ASN A 448 -20.18 -13.22 27.42
CA ASN A 448 -19.70 -12.98 28.78
C ASN A 448 -18.22 -13.40 28.92
N ILE A 449 -17.33 -12.44 29.17
CA ILE A 449 -15.98 -12.72 29.65
C ILE A 449 -16.13 -13.30 31.07
N GLY A 450 -15.71 -14.54 31.22
CA GLY A 450 -15.70 -15.24 32.50
C GLY A 450 -14.86 -14.49 33.53
N THR A 451 -15.54 -13.95 34.53
CA THR A 451 -15.02 -13.67 35.85
C THR A 451 -14.65 -14.99 36.54
N GLY A 452 -13.46 -15.50 36.23
CA GLY A 452 -12.77 -16.56 36.98
C GLY A 452 -11.89 -15.93 38.06
N GLY A 453 -12.09 -16.33 39.31
CA GLY A 453 -11.58 -15.66 40.50
C GLY A 453 -10.06 -15.56 40.61
N PHE A 454 -9.62 -14.38 41.07
CA PHE A 454 -8.30 -14.16 41.66
C PHE A 454 -8.19 -14.95 42.97
N GLN A 455 -7.40 -16.02 42.98
CA GLN A 455 -6.78 -16.49 44.21
C GLN A 455 -5.57 -15.61 44.51
N LYS A 456 -5.60 -14.98 45.69
CA LYS A 456 -4.47 -14.33 46.34
C LYS A 456 -3.28 -15.28 46.43
N MET A 457 -2.11 -14.83 46.00
CA MET A 457 -0.88 -15.16 46.69
C MET A 457 -0.04 -13.90 46.88
N ASP A 458 0.12 -13.55 48.16
CA ASP A 458 1.20 -12.73 48.68
C ASP A 458 2.55 -13.39 48.37
N ARG A 459 3.53 -12.59 47.96
CA ARG A 459 4.89 -12.50 48.55
C ARG A 459 5.81 -11.65 47.66
N THR A 460 6.08 -10.43 48.09
CA THR A 460 7.33 -9.95 48.74
C THR A 460 8.44 -9.63 47.74
N ASP A 461 8.66 -8.33 47.61
CA ASP A 461 9.94 -7.62 47.52
C ASP A 461 11.20 -8.49 47.38
N GLU A 462 11.98 -8.23 46.33
CA GLU A 462 13.38 -7.87 46.52
C GLU A 462 13.94 -7.10 45.31
N ILE A 463 14.60 -6.01 45.66
CA ILE A 463 15.26 -4.99 44.86
C ILE A 463 16.55 -5.57 44.26
N MET A 464 16.83 -5.30 42.98
CA MET A 464 18.19 -5.02 42.54
C MET A 464 18.20 -4.05 41.35
N ASP A 465 18.37 -2.78 41.70
CA ASP A 465 19.01 -1.77 40.87
C ASP A 465 20.46 -2.20 40.56
N ILE A 466 20.84 -2.25 39.28
CA ILE A 466 22.22 -2.02 38.87
C ILE A 466 22.20 -1.05 37.69
N SER A 467 22.56 0.18 38.02
CA SER A 467 22.96 1.21 37.06
C SER A 467 24.43 1.04 36.65
N VAL A 468 24.73 1.61 35.47
CA VAL A 468 26.03 2.14 35.01
C VAL A 468 27.00 1.17 34.29
N LEU A 469 27.26 1.47 33.01
CA LEU A 469 28.57 1.88 32.42
C LEU A 469 28.37 1.88 30.88
N SER A 470 28.12 3.01 30.22
CA SER A 470 29.09 4.03 29.81
C SER A 470 30.40 3.43 29.26
N GLY A 471 30.47 3.31 27.94
CA GLY A 471 31.63 2.87 27.18
C GLY A 471 31.72 3.65 25.87
N ARG A 472 32.36 4.81 25.96
CA ARG A 472 32.72 5.74 24.88
C ARG A 472 34.08 5.30 24.31
N GLY A 473 34.19 5.19 22.98
CA GLY A 473 35.45 5.03 22.25
C GLY A 473 35.19 5.04 20.74
N THR A 474 35.33 6.21 20.09
CA THR A 474 36.51 6.64 19.29
C THR A 474 36.65 5.94 17.94
N ASP A 475 36.17 6.66 16.92
CA ASP A 475 36.85 7.03 15.67
C ASP A 475 38.08 6.23 15.24
N CYS A 476 38.01 5.65 14.04
CA CYS A 476 39.12 5.59 13.09
C CYS A 476 38.56 5.63 11.67
N SER A 477 38.78 6.77 11.02
CA SER A 477 38.68 6.95 9.57
C SER A 477 39.79 6.16 8.88
N GLU A 478 39.49 5.40 7.84
CA GLU A 478 40.47 5.17 6.77
C GLU A 478 39.77 4.94 5.42
N SER A 479 40.17 5.77 4.47
CA SER A 479 39.67 5.90 3.11
C SER A 479 40.30 4.84 2.20
N GLN A 480 39.54 4.30 1.23
CA GLN A 480 40.13 3.97 -0.07
C GLN A 480 39.08 3.92 -1.20
N MET A 481 39.60 4.10 -2.40
CA MET A 481 39.04 4.71 -3.61
C MET A 481 38.31 3.76 -4.59
N GLU A 482 37.81 4.39 -5.66
CA GLU A 482 37.46 3.86 -7.01
C GLU A 482 36.16 3.06 -7.07
N SER A 483 35.23 3.26 -8.01
CA SER A 483 35.14 3.92 -9.33
C SER A 483 33.62 4.12 -9.57
N GLY A 484 33.09 5.17 -10.21
CA GLY A 484 33.37 5.61 -11.57
C GLY A 484 32.43 4.88 -12.53
N ASP A 485 31.21 5.41 -12.74
CA ASP A 485 30.42 5.22 -13.97
C ASP A 485 29.30 6.28 -14.00
N GLU A 486 29.54 7.33 -14.80
CA GLU A 486 28.53 8.30 -15.20
C GLU A 486 27.82 7.80 -16.46
N GLU A 487 26.55 7.45 -16.36
CA GLU A 487 25.70 7.29 -17.55
C GLU A 487 24.97 8.60 -17.87
N GLU A 488 25.56 9.27 -18.85
CA GLU A 488 25.08 10.41 -19.61
C GLU A 488 23.85 10.02 -20.44
N LEU A 489 22.63 10.26 -19.92
CA LEU A 489 21.38 10.03 -20.66
C LEU A 489 20.94 11.31 -21.39
N CYS A 490 21.55 11.56 -22.54
CA CYS A 490 21.09 12.54 -23.52
C CYS A 490 20.01 11.90 -24.43
N GLY A 491 18.77 12.41 -24.39
CA GLY A 491 17.70 11.89 -25.24
C GLY A 491 16.39 12.67 -25.23
N ILE A 492 16.43 14.01 -25.32
CA ILE A 492 15.22 14.81 -25.55
C ILE A 492 14.74 14.57 -26.98
N LEU A 493 13.65 13.81 -27.13
CA LEU A 493 12.95 13.67 -28.41
C LEU A 493 12.35 15.03 -28.84
N PRO A 494 12.47 15.43 -30.12
CA PRO A 494 11.89 16.68 -30.59
C PRO A 494 10.36 16.58 -30.63
N LEU A 495 9.71 17.66 -30.18
CA LEU A 495 8.25 17.83 -30.21
C LEU A 495 7.70 17.67 -31.65
N PRO A 496 6.49 17.08 -31.81
CA PRO A 496 5.85 16.95 -33.11
C PRO A 496 5.51 18.33 -33.70
N ARG A 497 5.73 18.47 -35.02
CA ARG A 497 5.39 19.69 -35.75
C ARG A 497 3.87 19.92 -35.77
N PRO A 498 3.40 21.18 -35.62
CA PRO A 498 1.98 21.48 -35.72
C PRO A 498 1.44 21.19 -37.14
N PRO A 499 0.16 20.82 -37.27
CA PRO A 499 -0.45 20.51 -38.57
C PRO A 499 -0.41 21.72 -39.49
N SER A 500 -0.03 21.48 -40.74
CA SER A 500 0.06 22.48 -41.81
C SER A 500 -1.32 23.08 -42.09
N ARG A 501 -1.42 24.39 -41.88
CA ARG A 501 -2.60 25.21 -42.22
C ARG A 501 -2.84 25.13 -43.72
N THR A 502 -3.74 24.26 -44.16
CA THR A 502 -4.20 24.19 -45.55
C THR A 502 -4.93 25.50 -45.86
N ARG A 503 -4.22 26.41 -46.54
CA ARG A 503 -4.76 27.68 -47.00
C ARG A 503 -5.69 27.38 -48.17
N GLN A 504 -6.98 27.18 -47.89
CA GLN A 504 -8.02 27.24 -48.92
C GLN A 504 -8.01 28.66 -49.49
N THR A 505 -7.38 28.83 -50.64
CA THR A 505 -7.56 30.00 -51.50
C THR A 505 -8.86 29.75 -52.27
N ALA A 506 -9.96 30.30 -51.75
CA ALA A 506 -11.18 30.40 -52.53
C ALA A 506 -10.93 31.39 -53.68
N SER A 507 -10.86 30.83 -54.88
CA SER A 507 -10.96 31.56 -56.15
C SER A 507 -12.33 32.24 -56.20
N LEU A 508 -12.35 33.57 -56.23
CA LEU A 508 -13.52 34.35 -56.60
C LEU A 508 -13.18 35.12 -57.87
N ILE A 509 -13.51 34.53 -59.01
CA ILE A 509 -13.59 35.19 -60.30
C ILE A 509 -15.00 35.01 -60.86
N SER A 510 -15.59 36.17 -61.17
CA SER A 510 -16.62 36.49 -62.16
C SER A 510 -18.05 35.95 -62.00
N ALA A 511 -18.93 36.85 -61.59
CA ALA A 511 -20.35 37.00 -61.93
C ALA A 511 -20.86 38.19 -61.09
N ILE A 512 -21.42 39.31 -61.54
CA ILE A 512 -22.42 39.56 -62.59
C ILE A 512 -22.66 41.09 -62.67
N CYS A 513 -23.02 41.55 -63.88
CA CYS A 513 -23.80 42.73 -64.29
C CYS A 513 -23.35 44.18 -64.02
N THR A 514 -23.14 44.85 -65.16
CA THR A 514 -23.32 46.28 -65.44
C THR A 514 -24.75 46.79 -65.19
N PRO A 515 -24.93 48.11 -64.95
CA PRO A 515 -26.21 48.71 -64.61
C PRO A 515 -27.02 49.13 -65.85
N SER A 516 -28.35 49.14 -65.72
CA SER A 516 -29.25 49.89 -66.59
C SER A 516 -30.35 50.55 -65.76
N LYS A 517 -30.48 51.86 -66.00
CA LYS A 517 -31.43 52.86 -65.48
C LYS A 517 -31.05 53.56 -64.18
#